data_AF-A0A800BYQ2-F1
#
_entry.id   AF-A0A800BYQ2-F1
#
_cell.length_a   1.000
_cell.length_b   1.000
_cell.length_c   1.000
_cell.angle_alpha   90.00
_cell.angle_beta   90.00
_cell.angle_gamma   90.00
#
_symmetry.space_group_name_H-M   'P 1'
#
loop_
_entity.id
_entity.type
_entity.pdbx_description
1 polymer ?
#
loop_
_entity_poly.entity_id
_entity_poly.type
_entity_poly.pdbx_seq_one_letter_code
_entity_poly.pdbx_strand_id
1 'polypeptide(L)'
;MSANDIRIPEHCDHEIESAGGLHDKLPPVVETLVAAWQTEDCFDHVGPVPIPSHTAIIDIIYQVRQILFPGYFTKTKLHDSNLEYYLGKETTELYEKLSKEIIMAIRHDCRRSNLPCTKCEDRGHRM
;
A
#
# COMPACT_ATOMS: atom_id res chain seq x y z
N MET A 1 36.44 -58.90 14.43
CA MET A 1 35.27 -58.02 14.34
C MET A 1 35.70 -56.67 14.94
N SER A 2 36.32 -55.82 14.13
CA SER A 2 36.79 -54.50 14.58
C SER A 2 35.69 -53.49 14.23
N ALA A 3 35.14 -52.84 15.25
CA ALA A 3 34.10 -51.84 15.12
C ALA A 3 34.67 -50.62 14.39
N ASN A 4 34.00 -50.24 13.31
CA ASN A 4 34.33 -49.12 12.46
C ASN A 4 34.01 -47.82 13.25
N ASP A 5 35.04 -47.13 13.73
CA ASP A 5 34.92 -45.84 14.43
C ASP A 5 34.58 -44.74 13.42
N ILE A 6 33.29 -44.63 13.09
CA ILE A 6 32.76 -43.51 12.32
C ILE A 6 32.71 -42.32 13.27
N ARG A 7 33.73 -41.46 13.21
CA ARG A 7 33.69 -40.15 13.87
C ARG A 7 32.61 -39.30 13.20
N ILE A 8 31.44 -39.23 13.84
CA ILE A 8 30.44 -38.19 13.55
C ILE A 8 31.12 -36.88 13.97
N PRO A 9 31.30 -35.89 13.07
CA PRO A 9 31.80 -34.59 13.49
C PRO A 9 30.85 -34.07 14.56
N GLU A 10 31.38 -33.75 15.74
CA GLU A 10 30.62 -33.05 16.77
C GLU A 10 30.00 -31.80 16.13
N HIS A 11 28.80 -31.48 16.60
CA HIS A 11 27.91 -30.46 16.08
C HIS A 11 28.67 -29.19 15.68
N CYS A 12 28.18 -28.47 14.66
CA CYS A 12 28.78 -27.20 14.26
C CYS A 12 28.59 -26.17 15.40
N ASP A 13 29.51 -26.16 16.35
CA ASP A 13 29.56 -25.22 17.48
C ASP A 13 30.11 -23.85 17.03
N HIS A 14 29.81 -23.45 15.79
CA HIS A 14 29.92 -22.08 15.33
C HIS A 14 28.67 -21.29 15.72
N GLU A 15 28.21 -21.42 16.96
CA GLU A 15 27.57 -20.28 17.60
C GLU A 15 28.68 -19.30 17.98
N ILE A 16 29.19 -18.60 16.95
CA ILE A 16 29.82 -17.32 17.20
C ILE A 16 28.67 -16.47 17.75
N GLU A 17 28.64 -16.29 19.07
CA GLU A 17 27.99 -15.13 19.67
C GLU A 17 28.51 -13.92 18.92
N SER A 18 27.73 -13.46 17.94
CA SER A 18 28.00 -12.25 17.20
C SER A 18 27.70 -11.09 18.13
N ALA A 19 28.57 -10.88 19.13
CA ALA A 19 28.63 -9.65 19.88
C ALA A 19 28.92 -8.52 18.89
N GLY A 20 27.86 -7.87 18.39
CA GLY A 20 27.95 -6.93 17.27
C GLY A 20 27.49 -7.50 15.94
N GLY A 21 26.26 -8.01 15.84
CA GLY A 21 25.71 -8.40 14.54
C GLY A 21 25.64 -7.20 13.59
N LEU A 22 25.57 -7.42 12.27
CA LEU A 22 25.33 -6.32 11.31
C LEU A 22 24.08 -5.49 11.67
N HIS A 23 23.14 -6.10 12.41
CA HIS A 23 21.97 -5.45 13.00
C HIS A 23 22.31 -4.27 13.93
N ASP A 24 23.41 -4.30 14.68
CA ASP A 24 23.81 -3.20 15.58
C ASP A 24 24.28 -1.96 14.81
N LYS A 25 24.53 -2.09 13.51
CA LYS A 25 24.84 -0.97 12.60
C LYS A 25 23.58 -0.34 12.00
N LEU A 26 22.40 -0.96 12.14
CA LEU A 26 21.16 -0.40 11.61
C LEU A 26 20.69 0.87 12.34
N PRO A 27 20.70 0.94 13.70
CA PRO A 27 20.20 2.13 14.39
C PRO A 27 20.91 3.44 13.99
N PRO A 28 22.25 3.51 13.91
CA PRO A 28 22.94 4.74 13.45
C PRO A 28 22.60 5.13 12.00
N VAL A 29 22.38 4.14 11.12
CA VAL A 29 21.95 4.39 9.73
C VAL A 29 20.53 4.94 9.70
N VAL A 30 19.61 4.39 10.50
CA VAL A 30 18.24 4.88 10.63
C VAL A 30 18.23 6.30 11.18
N GLU A 31 19.04 6.60 12.20
CA GLU A 31 19.19 7.96 12.74
C GLU A 31 19.67 8.94 11.66
N THR A 32 20.67 8.55 10.87
CA THR A 32 21.20 9.37 9.76
C THR A 32 20.13 9.64 8.72
N LEU A 33 19.35 8.63 8.35
CA LEU A 33 18.26 8.76 7.40
C LEU A 33 17.17 9.70 7.93
N VAL A 34 16.71 9.50 9.17
CA VAL A 34 15.72 10.38 9.83
C VAL A 34 16.21 11.82 9.91
N ALA A 35 17.49 12.04 10.23
CA ALA A 35 18.07 13.38 10.28
C ALA A 35 18.04 14.08 8.91
N ALA A 36 18.21 13.35 7.80
CA ALA A 36 18.10 13.91 6.46
C ALA A 36 16.67 14.41 6.14
N TRP A 37 15.65 13.76 6.70
CA TRP A 37 14.24 14.17 6.57
C TRP A 37 13.84 15.36 7.45
N GLN A 38 14.67 15.75 8.42
CA GLN A 38 14.43 16.93 9.28
C GLN A 38 14.99 18.24 8.68
N THR A 39 15.51 18.20 7.46
CA THR A 39 16.05 19.38 6.76
C THR A 39 14.95 20.20 6.10
N GLU A 40 15.12 21.53 6.00
CA GLU A 40 14.08 22.46 5.51
C GLU A 40 13.61 22.19 4.06
N ASP A 41 14.40 21.44 3.28
CA ASP A 41 14.12 21.07 1.88
C ASP A 41 13.51 19.67 1.72
N CYS A 42 12.98 19.08 2.80
CA CYS A 42 12.44 17.73 2.70
C CYS A 42 11.00 17.70 2.14
N PHE A 43 10.84 17.08 0.97
CA PHE A 43 9.55 16.81 0.33
C PHE A 43 8.88 15.55 0.87
N ASP A 44 9.01 15.29 2.18
CA ASP A 44 8.28 14.19 2.76
C ASP A 44 6.81 14.55 2.99
N HIS A 45 6.02 13.50 3.17
CA HIS A 45 4.62 13.58 3.50
C HIS A 45 4.34 12.81 4.79
N VAL A 46 5.27 12.92 5.76
CA VAL A 46 5.11 12.37 7.11
C VAL A 46 4.19 13.31 7.87
N GLY A 47 2.92 13.29 7.50
CA GLY A 47 1.88 14.15 8.05
C GLY A 47 0.59 13.39 8.31
N PRO A 48 -0.32 13.94 9.12
CA PRO A 48 -1.57 13.27 9.52
C PRO A 48 -2.61 13.16 8.39
N VAL A 49 -2.29 13.61 7.16
CA VAL A 49 -3.19 13.50 6.01
C VAL A 49 -2.64 12.50 5.01
N PRO A 50 -3.39 11.41 4.73
CA PRO A 50 -3.01 10.50 3.68
C PRO A 50 -3.13 11.16 2.31
N ILE A 51 -2.15 10.91 1.47
CA ILE A 51 -2.16 11.26 0.04
C ILE A 51 -2.99 10.21 -0.71
N PRO A 52 -3.64 10.56 -1.83
CA PRO A 52 -4.23 9.58 -2.72
C PRO A 52 -3.28 8.41 -3.01
N SER A 53 -3.82 7.21 -2.95
CA SER A 53 -3.05 5.99 -3.14
C SER A 53 -2.93 5.68 -4.62
N HIS A 54 -1.70 5.68 -5.13
CA HIS A 54 -1.44 5.32 -6.52
C HIS A 54 -1.93 3.90 -6.85
N THR A 55 -1.78 2.94 -5.93
CA THR A 55 -2.29 1.58 -6.12
C THR A 55 -3.82 1.53 -6.15
N ALA A 56 -4.49 2.31 -5.29
CA ALA A 56 -5.95 2.39 -5.29
C ALA A 56 -6.48 3.00 -6.60
N ILE A 57 -5.81 4.02 -7.15
CA ILE A 57 -6.17 4.59 -8.46
C ILE A 57 -6.03 3.56 -9.58
N ILE A 58 -4.95 2.77 -9.58
CA ILE A 58 -4.78 1.67 -10.55
C ILE A 58 -5.94 0.67 -10.43
N ASP A 59 -6.30 0.28 -9.21
CA ASP A 59 -7.40 -0.67 -8.97
C ASP A 59 -8.75 -0.10 -9.42
N ILE A 60 -9.00 1.19 -9.18
CA ILE A 60 -10.17 1.92 -9.70
C ILE A 60 -10.21 1.83 -11.23
N ILE A 61 -9.10 2.07 -11.93
CA ILE A 61 -9.04 1.98 -13.39
C ILE A 61 -9.37 0.55 -13.87
N TYR A 62 -8.83 -0.47 -13.20
CA TYR A 62 -9.16 -1.86 -13.54
C TYR A 62 -10.62 -2.21 -13.26
N GLN A 63 -11.23 -1.66 -12.21
CA GLN A 63 -12.64 -1.85 -11.90
C GLN A 63 -13.54 -1.13 -12.93
N VAL A 64 -13.20 0.09 -13.33
CA VAL A 64 -13.91 0.82 -14.40
C VAL A 64 -13.88 0.03 -15.70
N ARG A 65 -12.74 -0.56 -16.08
CA ARG A 65 -12.63 -1.39 -17.28
C ARG A 65 -13.55 -2.62 -17.20
N GLN A 66 -13.68 -3.24 -16.04
CA GLN A 66 -14.59 -4.36 -15.82
C GLN A 66 -16.07 -3.97 -15.98
N ILE A 67 -16.45 -2.77 -15.54
CA ILE A 67 -17.81 -2.23 -15.65
C ILE A 67 -18.13 -1.82 -17.08
N LEU A 68 -17.21 -1.14 -17.77
CA LEU A 68 -17.42 -0.65 -19.14
C LEU A 68 -17.37 -1.76 -20.19
N PHE A 69 -16.56 -2.80 -19.95
CA PHE A 69 -16.39 -3.93 -20.86
C PHE A 69 -16.55 -5.26 -20.12
N PRO A 70 -17.76 -5.55 -19.60
CA PRO A 70 -18.03 -6.80 -18.90
C PRO A 70 -17.78 -7.99 -19.84
N GLY A 71 -17.13 -9.03 -19.34
CA GLY A 71 -16.72 -10.20 -20.13
C GLY A 71 -15.29 -10.09 -20.70
N TYR A 72 -14.76 -8.89 -20.94
CA TYR A 72 -13.38 -8.72 -21.43
C TYR A 72 -12.36 -8.72 -20.29
N PHE A 73 -12.66 -7.97 -19.23
CA PHE A 73 -11.75 -7.79 -18.09
C PHE A 73 -12.23 -8.48 -16.81
N THR A 74 -13.35 -9.19 -16.90
CA THR A 74 -14.01 -9.82 -15.76
C THR A 74 -13.51 -11.26 -15.60
N LYS A 75 -13.07 -11.64 -14.40
CA LYS A 75 -12.69 -13.04 -14.11
C LYS A 75 -13.90 -13.96 -13.97
N THR A 76 -15.03 -13.39 -13.55
CA THR A 76 -16.29 -14.10 -13.40
C THR A 76 -16.93 -14.33 -14.75
N LYS A 77 -17.49 -15.52 -14.98
CA LYS A 77 -18.28 -15.81 -16.18
C LYS A 77 -19.63 -15.07 -16.08
N LEU A 78 -19.84 -14.15 -17.01
CA LEU A 78 -21.06 -13.35 -17.05
C LEU A 78 -22.10 -13.96 -17.99
N HIS A 79 -23.34 -13.84 -17.58
CA HIS A 79 -24.55 -14.27 -18.27
C HIS A 79 -25.62 -13.21 -18.06
N ASP A 80 -26.61 -13.13 -18.95
CA ASP A 80 -27.68 -12.12 -18.85
C ASP A 80 -28.38 -12.15 -17.48
N SER A 81 -28.51 -13.32 -16.87
CA SER A 81 -29.12 -13.52 -15.54
C SER A 81 -28.29 -13.00 -14.36
N ASN A 82 -26.98 -12.81 -14.51
CA ASN A 82 -26.09 -12.37 -13.43
C ASN A 82 -25.43 -11.00 -13.66
N LEU A 83 -25.56 -10.45 -14.87
CA LEU A 83 -24.89 -9.21 -15.28
C LEU A 83 -25.32 -8.01 -14.43
N GLU A 84 -26.62 -7.85 -14.17
CA GLU A 84 -27.14 -6.73 -13.39
C GLU A 84 -26.58 -6.73 -11.96
N TYR A 85 -26.57 -7.88 -11.30
CA TYR A 85 -26.02 -8.02 -9.95
C TYR A 85 -24.51 -7.74 -9.92
N TYR A 86 -23.78 -8.22 -10.93
CA TYR A 86 -22.36 -7.95 -11.06
C TYR A 86 -22.10 -6.45 -11.20
N LEU A 87 -22.77 -5.78 -12.15
CA LEU A 87 -22.59 -4.35 -12.39
C LEU A 87 -23.01 -3.50 -11.19
N GLY A 88 -24.11 -3.85 -10.52
CA GLY A 88 -24.56 -3.15 -9.32
C GLY A 88 -23.52 -3.20 -8.20
N LYS A 89 -22.93 -4.38 -7.95
CA LYS A 89 -21.87 -4.56 -6.96
C LYS A 89 -20.62 -3.76 -7.35
N GLU A 90 -20.09 -3.97 -8.56
CA GLU A 90 -18.84 -3.34 -8.99
C GLU A 90 -18.96 -1.82 -9.03
N THR A 91 -20.11 -1.28 -9.46
CA THR A 91 -20.33 0.17 -9.52
C THR A 91 -20.45 0.78 -8.12
N THR A 92 -21.10 0.09 -7.18
CA THR A 92 -21.18 0.54 -5.78
C THR A 92 -19.80 0.58 -5.13
N GLU A 93 -19.01 -0.48 -5.31
CA GLU A 93 -17.64 -0.52 -4.79
C GLU A 93 -16.74 0.54 -5.44
N LEU A 94 -16.90 0.77 -6.75
CA LEU A 94 -16.17 1.81 -7.47
C LEU A 94 -16.48 3.19 -6.88
N TYR A 95 -17.76 3.51 -6.64
CA TYR A 95 -18.17 4.78 -6.07
C TYR A 95 -17.49 5.06 -4.73
N GLU A 96 -17.47 4.09 -3.81
CA GLU A 96 -16.84 4.26 -2.50
C GLU A 96 -15.33 4.48 -2.61
N LYS A 97 -14.65 3.67 -3.44
CA LYS A 97 -13.20 3.79 -3.65
C LYS A 97 -12.84 5.14 -4.29
N LEU A 98 -13.56 5.52 -5.34
CA LEU A 98 -13.32 6.76 -6.06
C LEU A 98 -13.61 7.98 -5.19
N SER A 99 -14.74 7.99 -4.47
CA SER A 99 -15.08 9.04 -3.51
C SER A 99 -13.95 9.23 -2.51
N LYS A 100 -13.45 8.14 -1.92
CA LYS A 100 -12.35 8.18 -0.96
C LYS A 100 -11.08 8.83 -1.54
N GLU A 101 -10.66 8.43 -2.73
CA GLU A 101 -9.48 9.01 -3.38
C GLU A 101 -9.66 10.50 -3.73
N ILE A 102 -10.86 10.90 -4.18
CA ILE A 102 -11.20 12.32 -4.42
C ILE A 102 -11.15 13.13 -3.12
N ILE A 103 -11.70 12.60 -2.03
CA ILE A 103 -11.66 13.25 -0.70
C ILE A 103 -10.22 13.47 -0.27
N MET A 104 -9.36 12.46 -0.40
CA MET A 104 -7.93 12.56 -0.06
C MET A 104 -7.22 13.58 -0.94
N ALA A 105 -7.50 13.62 -2.24
CA ALA A 105 -6.90 14.58 -3.16
C ALA A 105 -7.27 16.02 -2.78
N ILE A 106 -8.56 16.30 -2.54
CA ILE A 106 -9.04 17.63 -2.12
C ILE A 106 -8.44 17.99 -0.76
N ARG A 107 -8.44 17.07 0.20
CA ARG A 107 -7.92 17.31 1.56
C ARG A 107 -6.42 17.61 1.54
N HIS A 108 -5.66 16.88 0.74
CA HIS A 108 -4.24 17.10 0.54
C HIS A 108 -3.99 18.49 -0.07
N ASP A 109 -4.71 18.86 -1.12
CA ASP A 109 -4.58 20.19 -1.75
C ASP A 109 -4.95 21.33 -0.80
N CYS A 110 -6.05 21.18 -0.04
CA CYS A 110 -6.42 22.16 0.98
C CYS A 110 -5.30 22.39 2.00
N ARG A 111 -4.64 21.33 2.48
CA ARG A 111 -3.56 21.48 3.47
C ARG A 111 -2.29 22.03 2.85
N ARG A 112 -1.87 21.48 1.71
CA ARG A 112 -0.65 21.92 1.00
C ARG A 112 -0.70 23.40 0.64
N SER A 113 -1.88 23.88 0.24
CA SER A 113 -2.10 25.27 -0.18
C SER A 113 -2.65 26.17 0.94
N ASN A 114 -2.73 25.67 2.19
CA ASN A 114 -3.30 26.35 3.35
C ASN A 114 -4.68 27.00 3.10
N LEU A 115 -5.54 26.29 2.36
CA LEU A 115 -6.89 26.74 2.00
C LEU A 115 -7.90 26.39 3.10
N PRO A 116 -8.99 27.17 3.23
CA PRO A 116 -10.08 26.82 4.14
C PRO A 116 -10.76 25.50 3.72
N CYS A 117 -11.35 24.81 4.70
CA CYS A 117 -12.08 23.57 4.45
C CYS A 117 -13.24 23.80 3.48
N THR A 118 -13.26 23.03 2.38
CA THR A 118 -14.31 23.10 1.35
C THR A 118 -15.35 21.97 1.47
N LYS A 119 -15.43 21.32 2.64
CA LYS A 119 -16.21 20.10 2.87
C LYS A 119 -15.84 18.98 1.89
N CYS A 120 -14.58 18.56 1.95
CA CYS A 120 -14.01 17.56 1.04
C CYS A 120 -14.82 16.26 0.96
N GLU A 121 -15.39 15.80 2.07
CA GLU A 121 -16.26 14.61 2.14
C GLU A 121 -17.51 14.76 1.28
N ASP A 122 -18.30 15.82 1.49
CA ASP A 122 -19.48 16.14 0.67
C ASP A 122 -19.14 16.32 -0.81
N ARG A 123 -17.96 16.87 -1.12
CA ARG A 123 -17.53 17.07 -2.51
C ARG A 123 -17.15 15.76 -3.17
N GLY A 124 -16.45 14.88 -2.46
CA GLY A 124 -16.05 13.59 -3.01
C GLY A 124 -17.23 12.67 -3.31
N HIS A 125 -18.27 12.69 -2.47
CA HIS A 125 -19.48 11.89 -2.67
C HIS A 125 -20.46 12.46 -3.72
N ARG A 126 -20.27 13.70 -4.18
CA ARG A 126 -21.13 14.33 -5.21
C ARG A 126 -20.58 14.24 -6.63
N MET A 127 -19.32 13.85 -6.77
CA MET A 127 -18.65 13.67 -8.07
C MET A 127 -18.91 12.26 -8.58
#